data_AF-A0A2R5FWA6-F1
#
_entry.id   AF-A0A2R5FWA6-F1
#
_cell.length_a   1.000
_cell.length_b   1.000
_cell.length_c   1.000
_cell.angle_alpha   90.00
_cell.angle_beta   90.00
_cell.angle_gamma   90.00
#
_symmetry.space_group_name_H-M   'P 1'
#
loop_
_entity.id
_entity.type
_entity.pdbx_description
1 polymer ?
#
loop_
_entity_poly.entity_id
_entity_poly.type
_entity_poly.pdbx_seq_one_letter_code
_entity_poly.pdbx_strand_id
1 'polypeptide(L)'
;MINMQCELRNFQIKKYPNYLLWDGLPARPYLGTAGSPFHKIGEFFSWKSLSRCLRRSVLLAGVLFICVTLVIWSTPVQADTIVNQADNSNLINPKLETEVLQIIRNHPEVVKEALEAEYLQKKQQQQQAQHYIKQQIRENPSSVIGESPVTGATQQKIVLIEFSDFQCPYCANAHQTLKQFMARHQDEVTLVYKHYPLTSIHPEAIPAAKAAWAANKQGKFWQYQDALFAQQDKLGEKLYVALAKKLKLDLSEFNQQRNSQEVSAVIEKDQQIAEKLGIEGTPFFFINGETFAGAVPLSEMESVLSRVKVDYKTALGNPKDFDHSH
;
A
#
# COMPACT_ATOMS: atom_id res chain seq x y z
N MET A 1 -12.92 34.08 -24.47
CA MET A 1 -12.45 33.36 -23.26
C MET A 1 -11.10 32.76 -23.59
N ILE A 2 -10.08 33.17 -22.84
CA ILE A 2 -8.66 32.91 -23.10
C ILE A 2 -8.39 31.43 -22.82
N ASN A 3 -7.94 30.71 -23.84
CA ASN A 3 -7.43 29.35 -23.75
C ASN A 3 -5.97 29.44 -24.22
N MET A 4 -5.01 29.35 -23.28
CA MET A 4 -3.59 29.47 -23.60
C MET A 4 -2.95 28.09 -23.46
N GLN A 5 -2.70 27.48 -24.61
CA GLN A 5 -1.88 26.31 -24.80
C GLN A 5 -0.46 26.60 -24.28
N CYS A 6 0.08 25.67 -23.50
CA CYS A 6 1.49 25.66 -23.10
C CYS A 6 2.18 24.56 -23.92
N GLU A 7 2.93 24.95 -24.95
CA GLU A 7 3.78 24.06 -25.73
C GLU A 7 5.13 23.82 -25.03
N LEU A 8 5.54 22.56 -25.12
CA LEU A 8 6.73 21.93 -24.57
C LEU A 8 8.04 22.52 -25.11
N ARG A 9 9.04 22.71 -24.22
CA ARG A 9 10.45 22.58 -24.59
C ARG A 9 11.25 21.81 -23.56
N ASN A 10 11.47 20.54 -23.90
CA ASN A 10 12.65 19.71 -23.66
C ASN A 10 13.76 20.31 -22.78
N PHE A 11 13.78 19.92 -21.50
CA PHE A 11 14.99 19.99 -20.67
C PHE A 11 15.71 18.64 -20.76
N GLN A 12 16.75 18.58 -21.61
CA GLN A 12 17.65 17.44 -21.69
C GLN A 12 18.70 17.53 -20.57
N ILE A 13 18.61 16.64 -19.57
CA ILE A 13 19.64 16.45 -18.56
C ILE A 13 20.74 15.56 -19.18
N LYS A 14 21.84 16.17 -19.62
CA LYS A 14 23.05 15.44 -20.01
C LYS A 14 23.76 14.91 -18.77
N LYS A 15 23.72 13.59 -18.58
CA LYS A 15 24.64 12.84 -17.71
C LYS A 15 26.02 12.82 -18.39
N TYR A 16 27.05 13.23 -17.67
CA TYR A 16 28.46 13.05 -18.06
C TYR A 16 28.96 11.68 -17.59
N PRO A 17 29.42 10.79 -18.47
CA PRO A 17 30.26 9.67 -18.08
C PRO A 17 31.74 10.11 -18.13
N ASN A 18 32.38 10.12 -16.96
CA ASN A 18 33.83 10.24 -16.85
C ASN A 18 34.48 8.97 -17.41
N TYR A 19 35.26 9.13 -18.48
CA TYR A 19 36.16 8.14 -19.05
C TYR A 19 37.49 8.15 -18.29
N LEU A 20 37.98 6.96 -17.94
CA LEU A 20 39.37 6.68 -17.58
C LEU A 20 40.00 5.94 -18.75
N LEU A 21 40.82 6.61 -19.53
CA LEU A 21 41.80 6.00 -20.44
C LEU A 21 43.00 6.94 -20.47
N TRP A 22 44.08 6.46 -19.84
CA TRP A 22 45.43 7.01 -19.93
C TRP A 22 45.99 6.69 -21.31
N ASP A 23 46.60 7.66 -21.97
CA ASP A 23 47.77 7.39 -22.81
C ASP A 23 48.63 8.65 -22.99
N GLY A 24 49.93 8.37 -23.06
CA GLY A 24 51.03 9.29 -22.78
C GLY A 24 51.25 10.40 -23.82
N LEU A 25 51.67 11.55 -23.29
CA LEU A 25 52.56 12.49 -23.98
C LEU A 25 53.61 12.97 -22.98
N PRO A 26 54.89 13.02 -23.37
CA PRO A 26 55.82 13.96 -22.77
C PRO A 26 56.33 14.94 -23.84
N ALA A 27 56.17 16.24 -23.57
CA ALA A 27 57.30 17.19 -23.50
C ALA A 27 56.81 18.65 -23.52
N ARG A 28 57.06 19.29 -22.37
CA ARG A 28 57.33 20.71 -22.06
C ARG A 28 58.20 21.47 -23.12
N PRO A 29 58.51 22.78 -22.94
CA PRO A 29 57.70 23.91 -22.41
C PRO A 29 58.05 25.32 -23.01
N TYR A 30 57.38 26.35 -22.46
CA TYR A 30 57.82 27.74 -22.19
C TYR A 30 58.15 28.71 -23.34
N LEU A 31 57.43 29.84 -23.35
CA LEU A 31 57.89 31.25 -23.41
C LEU A 31 56.65 32.12 -23.09
N GLY A 32 56.64 32.86 -21.96
CA GLY A 32 56.94 34.31 -21.89
C GLY A 32 55.75 35.13 -22.43
N THR A 33 55.11 36.07 -21.75
CA THR A 33 55.61 37.12 -20.85
C THR A 33 54.47 37.76 -20.04
N ALA A 34 54.85 38.36 -18.91
CA ALA A 34 54.01 39.12 -17.99
C ALA A 34 53.46 40.43 -18.58
N GLY A 35 52.32 40.88 -18.04
CA GLY A 35 51.79 42.23 -18.23
C GLY A 35 50.48 42.47 -17.47
N SER A 36 50.56 43.29 -16.42
CA SER A 36 49.45 43.98 -15.74
C SER A 36 49.90 45.45 -15.53
N PRO A 37 49.08 46.43 -15.11
CA PRO A 37 47.61 46.52 -14.93
C PRO A 37 47.02 47.86 -15.48
N PHE A 38 45.73 48.13 -15.17
CA PHE A 38 44.99 49.42 -15.16
C PHE A 38 44.11 49.88 -16.37
N HIS A 39 42.84 50.13 -16.00
CA HIS A 39 41.85 51.12 -16.50
C HIS A 39 41.09 50.89 -17.83
N LYS A 40 39.80 50.54 -17.72
CA LYS A 40 38.71 51.51 -17.94
C LYS A 40 37.34 50.99 -17.46
N ILE A 41 36.67 51.86 -16.71
CA ILE A 41 35.31 51.79 -16.20
C ILE A 41 34.35 52.39 -17.24
N GLY A 42 33.11 51.89 -17.24
CA GLY A 42 31.92 52.52 -17.83
C GLY A 42 31.41 51.76 -19.07
N GLU A 43 30.14 51.46 -19.25
CA GLU A 43 28.87 51.71 -18.56
C GLU A 43 27.90 50.67 -19.14
N PHE A 44 27.01 50.05 -18.35
CA PHE A 44 25.69 49.61 -18.83
C PHE A 44 24.81 49.12 -17.67
N PHE A 45 24.62 49.97 -16.65
CA PHE A 45 23.57 49.74 -15.65
C PHE A 45 22.28 50.40 -16.14
N SER A 46 21.50 49.63 -16.91
CA SER A 46 20.21 50.06 -17.44
C SER A 46 19.20 50.25 -16.31
N TRP A 47 18.78 51.50 -16.09
CA TRP A 47 17.71 51.94 -15.16
C TRP A 47 16.39 51.16 -15.34
N LYS A 48 16.19 50.49 -16.49
CA LYS A 48 14.98 49.68 -16.77
C LYS A 48 14.90 48.37 -15.98
N SER A 49 15.97 47.92 -15.32
CA SER A 49 15.95 46.71 -14.46
C SER A 49 15.54 47.02 -13.01
N LEU A 50 15.96 48.18 -12.48
CA LEU A 50 15.59 48.63 -11.13
C LEU A 50 14.09 48.96 -11.03
N SER A 51 13.52 49.61 -12.05
CA SER A 51 12.09 49.99 -12.05
C SER A 51 11.14 48.78 -12.15
N ARG A 52 11.59 47.66 -12.73
CA ARG A 52 10.83 46.40 -12.80
C ARG A 52 10.91 45.59 -11.51
N CYS A 53 12.03 45.59 -10.81
CA CYS A 53 12.12 45.00 -9.47
C CYS A 53 11.31 45.81 -8.46
N LEU A 54 11.43 47.14 -8.43
CA LEU A 54 10.62 47.98 -7.52
C LEU A 54 9.11 47.84 -7.77
N ARG A 55 8.66 47.80 -9.04
CA ARG A 55 7.24 47.59 -9.34
C ARG A 55 6.72 46.22 -8.90
N ARG A 56 7.51 45.15 -9.03
CA ARG A 56 7.13 43.81 -8.57
C ARG A 56 7.12 43.71 -7.05
N SER A 57 8.06 44.35 -6.37
CA SER A 57 8.09 44.41 -4.90
C SER A 57 6.93 45.19 -4.32
N VAL A 58 6.53 46.32 -4.93
CA VAL A 58 5.37 47.12 -4.49
C VAL A 58 4.04 46.40 -4.78
N LEU A 59 3.94 45.67 -5.91
CA LEU A 59 2.76 44.85 -6.21
C LEU A 59 2.63 43.65 -5.26
N LEU A 60 3.73 42.95 -4.94
CA LEU A 60 3.71 41.85 -3.97
C LEU A 60 3.40 42.35 -2.55
N ALA A 61 3.95 43.49 -2.14
CA ALA A 61 3.64 44.10 -0.85
C ALA A 61 2.17 44.56 -0.78
N GLY A 62 1.61 45.12 -1.87
CA GLY A 62 0.21 45.53 -1.94
C GLY A 62 -0.77 44.34 -1.86
N VAL A 63 -0.47 43.23 -2.54
CA VAL A 63 -1.30 42.01 -2.45
C VAL A 63 -1.22 41.38 -1.05
N LEU A 64 -0.03 41.37 -0.42
CA LEU A 64 0.11 40.88 0.95
C LEU A 64 -0.64 41.77 1.95
N PHE A 65 -0.62 43.10 1.77
CA PHE A 65 -1.34 44.04 2.64
C PHE A 65 -2.86 43.88 2.49
N ILE A 66 -3.36 43.68 1.26
CA ILE A 66 -4.79 43.41 1.01
C ILE A 66 -5.21 42.08 1.67
N CYS A 67 -4.40 41.01 1.54
CA CYS A 67 -4.69 39.73 2.20
C CYS A 67 -4.65 39.83 3.73
N VAL A 68 -3.70 40.56 4.30
CA VAL A 68 -3.62 40.75 5.76
C VAL A 68 -4.78 41.62 6.26
N THR A 69 -5.21 42.65 5.53
CA THR A 69 -6.40 43.43 5.91
C THR A 69 -7.70 42.63 5.77
N LEU A 70 -7.80 41.69 4.83
CA LEU A 70 -8.96 40.79 4.71
C LEU A 70 -9.02 39.77 5.86
N VAL A 71 -7.88 39.37 6.42
CA VAL A 71 -7.81 38.47 7.60
C VAL A 71 -8.08 39.22 8.92
N ILE A 72 -7.86 40.55 8.97
CA ILE A 72 -8.11 41.35 10.18
C ILE A 72 -9.58 41.84 10.25
N TRP A 73 -10.30 41.91 9.13
CA TRP A 73 -11.74 42.23 9.07
C TRP A 73 -12.66 41.01 9.03
N SER A 74 -12.12 39.79 9.01
CA SER A 74 -12.89 38.66 9.54
C SER A 74 -12.96 38.86 11.05
N THR A 75 -14.06 39.43 11.53
CA THR A 75 -14.48 39.24 12.91
C THR A 75 -14.30 37.75 13.21
N PRO A 76 -13.77 37.34 14.37
CA PRO A 76 -14.04 35.99 14.82
C PRO A 76 -15.56 35.90 14.74
N VAL A 77 -16.09 35.06 13.84
CA VAL A 77 -17.42 34.54 14.04
C VAL A 77 -17.33 34.07 15.48
N GLN A 78 -18.04 34.74 16.39
CA GLN A 78 -18.50 34.08 17.57
C GLN A 78 -19.16 32.84 17.00
N ALA A 79 -18.39 31.74 16.97
CA ALA A 79 -18.97 30.45 17.16
C ALA A 79 -19.61 30.66 18.52
N ASP A 80 -20.88 31.09 18.48
CA ASP A 80 -21.77 30.87 19.58
C ASP A 80 -21.46 29.44 19.95
N THR A 81 -20.97 29.27 21.16
CA THR A 81 -20.98 28.00 21.84
C THR A 81 -22.45 27.63 21.99
N ILE A 82 -23.09 27.27 20.88
CA ILE A 82 -24.12 26.26 20.77
C ILE A 82 -23.35 24.95 20.59
N VAL A 83 -22.37 24.69 21.47
CA VAL A 83 -22.39 23.39 22.11
C VAL A 83 -23.68 23.46 22.91
N ASN A 84 -24.77 23.01 22.30
CA ASN A 84 -25.88 22.48 23.06
C ASN A 84 -25.23 21.44 23.94
N GLN A 85 -24.96 21.84 25.18
CA GLN A 85 -25.16 21.00 26.32
C GLN A 85 -26.65 20.65 26.29
N ALA A 86 -27.01 19.76 25.36
CA ALA A 86 -28.23 18.99 25.45
C ALA A 86 -27.93 18.04 26.60
N ASP A 87 -28.29 18.54 27.77
CA ASP A 87 -28.47 17.83 29.01
C ASP A 87 -29.34 16.59 28.68
N ASN A 88 -28.69 15.49 28.33
CA ASN A 88 -29.32 14.30 27.75
C ASN A 88 -29.88 13.40 28.85
N SER A 89 -30.58 14.01 29.80
CA SER A 89 -31.09 13.35 30.98
C SER A 89 -32.49 13.81 31.38
N ASN A 90 -33.27 14.43 30.49
CA ASN A 90 -34.73 14.48 30.63
C ASN A 90 -35.47 14.86 29.33
N LEU A 91 -36.35 13.93 28.89
CA LEU A 91 -37.47 14.09 27.96
C LEU A 91 -37.18 13.98 26.45
N ILE A 92 -36.85 12.78 25.96
CA ILE A 92 -37.70 12.32 24.84
C ILE A 92 -39.10 12.26 25.43
N ASN A 93 -39.97 13.18 25.03
CA ASN A 93 -41.35 13.17 25.49
C ASN A 93 -41.88 11.74 25.25
N PRO A 94 -42.31 10.98 26.27
CA PRO A 94 -42.75 9.60 26.08
C PRO A 94 -43.90 9.51 25.07
N LYS A 95 -44.64 10.61 24.89
CA LYS A 95 -45.63 10.78 23.82
C LYS A 95 -44.99 10.86 22.43
N LEU A 96 -43.90 11.59 22.26
CA LEU A 96 -43.16 11.67 20.98
C LEU A 96 -42.49 10.34 20.64
N GLU A 97 -41.89 9.65 21.61
CA GLU A 97 -41.34 8.30 21.38
C GLU A 97 -42.43 7.32 20.95
N THR A 98 -43.60 7.36 21.62
CA THR A 98 -44.75 6.53 21.26
C THR A 98 -45.27 6.87 19.86
N GLU A 99 -45.37 8.16 19.51
CA GLU A 99 -45.79 8.62 18.19
C GLU A 99 -44.80 8.18 17.09
N VAL A 100 -43.49 8.35 17.29
CA VAL A 100 -42.45 7.91 16.34
C VAL A 100 -42.44 6.39 16.18
N LEU A 101 -42.52 5.63 17.28
CA LEU A 101 -42.60 4.16 17.23
C LEU A 101 -43.89 3.68 16.55
N GLN A 102 -45.02 4.37 16.74
CA GLN A 102 -46.25 4.08 16.02
C GLN A 102 -46.11 4.38 14.52
N ILE A 103 -45.49 5.50 14.16
CA ILE A 103 -45.21 5.84 12.75
C ILE A 103 -44.33 4.76 12.12
N ILE A 104 -43.23 4.35 12.76
CA ILE A 104 -42.34 3.29 12.25
C ILE A 104 -43.08 1.94 12.12
N ARG A 105 -43.91 1.57 13.09
CA ARG A 105 -44.69 0.31 13.07
C ARG A 105 -45.78 0.31 12.00
N ASN A 106 -46.40 1.48 11.74
CA ASN A 106 -47.44 1.64 10.74
C ASN A 106 -46.87 1.87 9.33
N HIS A 107 -45.61 2.33 9.24
CA HIS A 107 -44.88 2.59 8.00
C HIS A 107 -43.54 1.85 7.94
N PRO A 108 -43.51 0.51 8.10
CA PRO A 108 -42.25 -0.25 8.09
C PRO A 108 -41.53 -0.16 6.74
N GLU A 109 -42.22 0.20 5.66
CA GLU A 109 -41.67 0.42 4.33
C GLU A 109 -40.56 1.48 4.32
N VAL A 110 -40.72 2.59 5.04
CA VAL A 110 -39.73 3.69 5.04
C VAL A 110 -38.41 3.24 5.67
N VAL A 111 -38.49 2.46 6.76
CA VAL A 111 -37.30 1.90 7.42
C VAL A 111 -36.66 0.82 6.57
N LYS A 112 -37.46 -0.04 5.91
CA LYS A 112 -36.96 -1.07 4.99
C LYS A 112 -36.25 -0.44 3.80
N GLU A 113 -36.85 0.56 3.15
CA GLU A 113 -36.25 1.24 2.01
C GLU A 113 -34.94 1.92 2.39
N ALA A 114 -34.90 2.63 3.52
CA ALA A 114 -33.68 3.24 4.03
C ALA A 114 -32.58 2.18 4.28
N LEU A 115 -32.92 1.06 4.92
CA LEU A 115 -31.98 -0.02 5.17
C LEU A 115 -31.51 -0.71 3.88
N GLU A 116 -32.41 -0.93 2.92
CA GLU A 116 -32.10 -1.51 1.61
C GLU A 116 -31.18 -0.58 0.80
N ALA A 117 -31.47 0.73 0.79
CA ALA A 117 -30.63 1.72 0.13
C ALA A 117 -29.22 1.77 0.74
N GLU A 118 -29.11 1.81 2.08
CA GLU A 118 -27.81 1.74 2.76
C GLU A 118 -27.08 0.43 2.46
N TYR A 119 -27.78 -0.70 2.46
CA TYR A 119 -27.21 -2.00 2.16
C TYR A 119 -26.67 -2.07 0.72
N LEU A 120 -27.45 -1.59 -0.26
CA LEU A 120 -27.03 -1.53 -1.65
C LEU A 120 -25.85 -0.58 -1.86
N GLN A 121 -25.85 0.57 -1.19
CA GLN A 121 -24.75 1.53 -1.21
C GLN A 121 -23.46 0.88 -0.66
N LYS A 122 -23.53 0.24 0.51
CA LYS A 122 -22.39 -0.49 1.11
C LYS A 122 -21.89 -1.59 0.19
N LYS A 123 -22.80 -2.39 -0.39
CA LYS A 123 -22.46 -3.44 -1.34
C LYS A 123 -21.76 -2.90 -2.58
N GLN A 124 -22.24 -1.78 -3.14
CA GLN A 124 -21.62 -1.14 -4.29
C GLN A 124 -20.23 -0.59 -3.95
N GLN A 125 -20.07 0.06 -2.81
CA GLN A 125 -18.77 0.53 -2.32
C GLN A 125 -17.78 -0.62 -2.15
N GLN A 126 -18.21 -1.74 -1.57
CA GLN A 126 -17.37 -2.92 -1.41
C GLN A 126 -16.97 -3.52 -2.76
N GLN A 127 -17.91 -3.63 -3.71
CA GLN A 127 -17.61 -4.12 -5.07
C GLN A 127 -16.62 -3.21 -5.80
N GLN A 128 -16.74 -1.89 -5.65
CA GLN A 128 -15.81 -0.93 -6.22
C GLN A 128 -14.41 -1.06 -5.59
N ALA A 129 -14.34 -1.17 -4.26
CA ALA A 129 -13.08 -1.38 -3.54
C ALA A 129 -12.40 -2.70 -3.96
N GLN A 130 -13.18 -3.79 -4.04
CA GLN A 130 -12.72 -5.09 -4.52
C GLN A 130 -12.19 -5.01 -5.94
N HIS A 131 -12.92 -4.37 -6.85
CA HIS A 131 -12.50 -4.22 -8.23
C HIS A 131 -11.18 -3.44 -8.33
N TYR A 132 -11.09 -2.31 -7.62
CA TYR A 132 -9.90 -1.48 -7.57
C TYR A 132 -8.68 -2.25 -7.04
N ILE A 133 -8.80 -2.93 -5.90
CA ILE A 133 -7.66 -3.65 -5.34
C ILE A 133 -7.25 -4.85 -6.21
N LYS A 134 -8.21 -5.57 -6.81
CA LYS A 134 -7.89 -6.67 -7.75
C LYS A 134 -7.13 -6.18 -8.99
N GLN A 135 -7.52 -5.01 -9.53
CA GLN A 135 -6.78 -4.35 -10.61
C GLN A 135 -5.38 -3.92 -10.17
N GLN A 136 -5.26 -3.30 -9.00
CA GLN A 136 -3.95 -2.89 -8.48
C GLN A 136 -3.00 -4.07 -8.26
N ILE A 137 -3.50 -5.21 -7.75
CA ILE A 137 -2.67 -6.43 -7.62
C ILE A 137 -2.26 -6.95 -9.00
N ARG A 138 -3.14 -6.88 -10.00
CA ARG A 138 -2.85 -7.32 -11.36
C ARG A 138 -1.80 -6.44 -12.05
N GLU A 139 -1.93 -5.12 -11.95
CA GLU A 139 -1.09 -4.15 -12.67
C GLU A 139 0.22 -3.86 -11.94
N ASN A 140 0.18 -3.80 -10.61
CA ASN A 140 1.33 -3.50 -9.76
C ASN A 140 1.37 -4.41 -8.53
N PRO A 141 1.67 -5.72 -8.73
CA PRO A 141 1.71 -6.68 -7.62
C PRO A 141 2.72 -6.29 -6.54
N SER A 142 3.81 -5.61 -6.91
CA SER A 142 4.84 -5.14 -5.96
C SER A 142 4.27 -4.23 -4.86
N SER A 143 3.25 -3.42 -5.16
CA SER A 143 2.60 -2.55 -4.16
C SER A 143 1.88 -3.33 -3.06
N VAL A 144 1.33 -4.50 -3.40
CA VAL A 144 0.61 -5.38 -2.47
C VAL A 144 1.54 -6.36 -1.79
N ILE A 145 2.57 -6.86 -2.49
CA ILE A 145 3.62 -7.70 -1.90
C ILE A 145 4.27 -6.95 -0.74
N GLY A 146 4.79 -5.74 -0.98
CA GLY A 146 5.46 -4.95 0.05
C GLY A 146 6.55 -5.76 0.76
N GLU A 147 6.44 -5.87 2.08
CA GLU A 147 7.38 -6.61 2.93
C GLU A 147 6.95 -8.06 3.22
N SER A 148 5.91 -8.56 2.56
CA SER A 148 5.45 -9.93 2.75
C SER A 148 6.54 -10.95 2.41
N PRO A 149 6.54 -12.10 3.09
CA PRO A 149 7.38 -13.22 2.70
C PRO A 149 7.08 -13.66 1.26
N VAL A 150 8.14 -13.83 0.46
CA VAL A 150 8.06 -14.28 -0.92
C VAL A 150 8.96 -15.50 -1.19
N THR A 151 8.55 -16.37 -2.10
CA THR A 151 9.36 -17.50 -2.62
C THR A 151 8.94 -17.86 -4.05
N GLY A 152 9.72 -18.71 -4.71
CA GLY A 152 9.49 -19.11 -6.10
C GLY A 152 10.12 -18.14 -7.09
N ALA A 153 9.38 -17.81 -8.15
CA ALA A 153 9.95 -17.14 -9.31
C ALA A 153 10.44 -15.74 -8.94
N THR A 154 11.62 -15.37 -9.44
CA THR A 154 12.22 -14.04 -9.22
C THR A 154 11.65 -12.99 -10.18
N GLN A 155 11.14 -13.42 -11.33
CA GLN A 155 10.39 -12.59 -12.28
C GLN A 155 8.89 -12.71 -11.97
N GLN A 156 8.27 -11.63 -11.47
CA GLN A 156 6.89 -11.58 -10.95
C GLN A 156 5.79 -11.70 -12.05
N LYS A 157 5.90 -12.62 -13.00
CA LYS A 157 4.91 -12.73 -14.09
C LYS A 157 3.58 -13.31 -13.59
N ILE A 158 3.64 -14.28 -12.67
CA ILE A 158 2.47 -14.88 -12.04
C ILE A 158 2.66 -14.82 -10.54
N VAL A 159 1.82 -14.05 -9.86
CA VAL A 159 1.89 -13.83 -8.41
C VAL A 159 0.69 -14.51 -7.77
N LEU A 160 0.97 -15.51 -6.96
CA LEU A 160 0.00 -16.19 -6.10
C LEU A 160 0.11 -15.61 -4.68
N ILE A 161 -0.94 -14.94 -4.22
CA ILE A 161 -1.05 -14.41 -2.87
C ILE A 161 -1.94 -15.33 -2.05
N GLU A 162 -1.43 -15.80 -0.91
CA GLU A 162 -2.18 -16.57 0.08
C GLU A 162 -2.45 -15.70 1.31
N PHE A 163 -3.72 -15.55 1.71
CA PHE A 163 -4.14 -15.03 3.02
C PHE A 163 -4.42 -16.19 3.95
N SER A 164 -3.66 -16.29 5.04
CA SER A 164 -3.62 -17.50 5.86
C SER A 164 -3.43 -17.22 7.34
N ASP A 165 -3.93 -18.16 8.14
CA ASP A 165 -3.92 -18.17 9.59
C ASP A 165 -3.26 -19.47 10.08
N PHE A 166 -2.22 -19.32 10.89
CA PHE A 166 -1.45 -20.45 11.42
C PHE A 166 -2.23 -21.39 12.32
N GLN A 167 -3.33 -20.95 12.95
CA GLN A 167 -4.19 -21.79 13.79
C GLN A 167 -5.38 -22.37 13.03
N CYS A 168 -5.62 -21.96 11.77
CA CYS A 168 -6.71 -22.48 10.96
C CYS A 168 -6.39 -23.88 10.42
N PRO A 169 -7.24 -24.90 10.66
CA PRO A 169 -7.00 -26.26 10.16
C PRO A 169 -7.10 -26.36 8.63
N TYR A 170 -7.95 -25.56 7.99
CA TYR A 170 -8.02 -25.52 6.53
C TYR A 170 -6.76 -24.90 5.91
N CYS A 171 -6.11 -23.95 6.58
CA CYS A 171 -4.82 -23.41 6.15
C CYS A 171 -3.73 -24.47 6.23
N ALA A 172 -3.69 -25.28 7.29
CA ALA A 172 -2.74 -26.38 7.40
C ALA A 172 -2.91 -27.43 6.28
N ASN A 173 -4.15 -27.72 5.89
CA ASN A 173 -4.43 -28.59 4.74
C ASN A 173 -3.97 -27.95 3.42
N ALA A 174 -4.38 -26.70 3.18
CA ALA A 174 -4.00 -25.99 1.96
C ALA A 174 -2.49 -25.80 1.83
N HIS A 175 -1.76 -25.62 2.93
CA HIS A 175 -0.30 -25.56 2.96
C HIS A 175 0.34 -26.81 2.33
N GLN A 176 -0.21 -28.00 2.54
CA GLN A 176 0.30 -29.23 1.90
C GLN A 176 0.07 -29.21 0.38
N THR A 177 -1.13 -28.82 -0.06
CA THR A 177 -1.44 -28.67 -1.49
C THR A 177 -0.54 -27.61 -2.14
N LEU A 178 -0.35 -26.47 -1.46
CA LEU A 178 0.45 -25.36 -1.93
C LEU A 178 1.92 -25.74 -2.08
N LYS A 179 2.47 -26.55 -1.16
CA LYS A 179 3.83 -27.09 -1.31
C LYS A 179 3.96 -27.97 -2.55
N GLN A 180 2.98 -28.82 -2.85
CA GLN A 180 2.98 -29.64 -4.06
C GLN A 180 2.88 -28.79 -5.33
N PHE A 181 2.03 -27.76 -5.31
CA PHE A 181 1.88 -26.82 -6.41
C PHE A 181 3.18 -26.05 -6.67
N MET A 182 3.77 -25.44 -5.62
CA MET A 182 5.02 -24.69 -5.75
C MET A 182 6.20 -25.57 -6.16
N ALA A 183 6.27 -26.83 -5.73
CA ALA A 183 7.30 -27.75 -6.19
C ALA A 183 7.28 -27.98 -7.71
N ARG A 184 6.13 -27.79 -8.37
CA ARG A 184 5.98 -27.92 -9.84
C ARG A 184 6.21 -26.61 -10.58
N HIS A 185 5.89 -25.48 -9.93
CA HIS A 185 5.74 -24.19 -10.59
C HIS A 185 6.59 -23.07 -10.00
N GLN A 186 7.54 -23.37 -9.11
CA GLN A 186 8.41 -22.37 -8.47
C GLN A 186 9.22 -21.52 -9.45
N ASP A 187 9.46 -21.98 -10.68
CA ASP A 187 10.22 -21.22 -11.68
C ASP A 187 9.36 -20.19 -12.43
N GLU A 188 8.03 -20.27 -12.30
CA GLU A 188 7.07 -19.39 -13.00
C GLU A 188 6.08 -18.67 -12.08
N VAL A 189 5.82 -19.20 -10.88
CA VAL A 189 4.94 -18.62 -9.87
C VAL A 189 5.76 -18.05 -8.72
N THR A 190 5.49 -16.81 -8.36
CA THR A 190 5.92 -16.20 -7.10
C THR A 190 4.81 -16.38 -6.07
N LEU A 191 5.11 -17.06 -4.96
CA LEU A 191 4.20 -17.18 -3.82
C LEU A 191 4.46 -16.06 -2.83
N VAL A 192 3.40 -15.42 -2.38
CA VAL A 192 3.38 -14.33 -1.39
C VAL A 192 2.49 -14.74 -0.24
N TYR A 193 2.99 -14.69 0.99
CA TYR A 193 2.20 -14.97 2.18
C TYR A 193 1.67 -13.68 2.80
N LYS A 194 0.38 -13.65 3.13
CA LYS A 194 -0.32 -12.57 3.83
C LYS A 194 -0.90 -13.08 5.15
N HIS A 195 -0.60 -12.37 6.23
CA HIS A 195 -1.13 -12.72 7.54
C HIS A 195 -2.60 -12.31 7.63
N TYR A 196 -3.50 -13.28 7.80
CA TYR A 196 -4.93 -13.00 8.02
C TYR A 196 -5.46 -13.73 9.26
N PRO A 197 -5.02 -13.32 10.48
CA PRO A 197 -5.37 -14.00 11.71
C PRO A 197 -6.85 -13.82 12.07
N LEU A 198 -7.58 -14.92 12.24
CA LEU A 198 -9.00 -14.95 12.60
C LEU A 198 -9.19 -14.83 14.12
N THR A 199 -8.94 -13.62 14.63
CA THR A 199 -8.84 -13.31 16.08
C THR A 199 -10.08 -13.64 16.92
N SER A 200 -11.27 -13.73 16.30
CA SER A 200 -12.52 -14.06 16.99
C SER A 200 -12.60 -15.52 17.45
N ILE A 201 -11.86 -16.43 16.79
CA ILE A 201 -11.95 -17.87 17.03
C ILE A 201 -10.59 -18.54 17.28
N HIS A 202 -9.49 -17.85 16.93
CA HIS A 202 -8.14 -18.38 17.01
C HIS A 202 -7.25 -17.52 17.93
N PRO A 203 -7.11 -17.88 19.22
CA PRO A 203 -6.33 -17.10 20.19
C PRO A 203 -4.83 -17.02 19.87
N GLU A 204 -4.27 -18.02 19.18
CA GLU A 204 -2.86 -18.09 18.79
C GLU A 204 -2.59 -17.53 17.38
N ALA A 205 -3.61 -17.07 16.64
CA ALA A 205 -3.44 -16.55 15.29
C ALA A 205 -2.49 -15.34 15.22
N ILE A 206 -2.70 -14.35 16.10
CA ILE A 206 -1.83 -13.16 16.18
C ILE A 206 -0.43 -13.51 16.70
N PRO A 207 -0.26 -14.22 17.84
CA PRO A 207 1.06 -14.64 18.32
C PRO A 207 1.87 -15.42 17.28
N ALA A 208 1.25 -16.38 16.59
CA ALA A 208 1.91 -17.18 15.55
C ALA A 208 2.31 -16.32 14.35
N ALA A 209 1.43 -15.42 13.88
CA ALA A 209 1.75 -14.47 12.82
C ALA A 209 2.95 -13.57 13.18
N LYS A 210 2.97 -13.03 14.41
CA LYS A 210 4.07 -12.21 14.91
C LYS A 210 5.40 -12.98 14.99
N ALA A 211 5.34 -14.23 15.44
CA ALA A 211 6.50 -15.11 15.52
C ALA A 211 7.04 -15.46 14.12
N ALA A 212 6.16 -15.77 13.17
CA ALA A 212 6.55 -16.05 11.79
C ALA A 212 7.16 -14.82 11.12
N TRP A 213 6.62 -13.62 11.36
CA TRP A 213 7.20 -12.36 10.89
C TRP A 213 8.61 -12.12 11.46
N ALA A 214 8.83 -12.36 12.75
CA ALA A 214 10.16 -12.24 13.32
C ALA A 214 11.17 -13.22 12.69
N ALA A 215 10.72 -14.43 12.34
CA ALA A 215 11.52 -15.37 11.55
C ALA A 215 11.75 -14.89 10.11
N ASN A 216 10.80 -14.17 9.51
CA ASN A 216 10.96 -13.55 8.19
C ASN A 216 12.09 -12.51 8.17
N LYS A 217 12.17 -11.66 9.19
CA LYS A 217 13.25 -10.67 9.31
C LYS A 217 14.65 -11.29 9.36
N GLN A 218 14.74 -12.55 9.76
CA GLN A 218 15.98 -13.34 9.79
C GLN A 218 16.08 -14.35 8.63
N GLY A 219 15.26 -14.22 7.58
CA GLY A 219 15.32 -15.02 6.36
C GLY A 219 14.88 -16.49 6.53
N LYS A 220 14.10 -16.81 7.56
CA LYS A 220 13.64 -18.17 7.88
C LYS A 220 12.13 -18.34 7.90
N PHE A 221 11.38 -17.44 7.24
CA PHE A 221 9.92 -17.48 7.23
C PHE A 221 9.37 -18.86 6.82
N TRP A 222 9.79 -19.38 5.66
CA TRP A 222 9.22 -20.61 5.09
C TRP A 222 9.50 -21.85 5.97
N GLN A 223 10.70 -21.97 6.54
CA GLN A 223 11.01 -23.06 7.46
C GLN A 223 10.23 -22.93 8.78
N TYR A 224 9.99 -21.71 9.24
CA TYR A 224 9.22 -21.45 10.45
C TYR A 224 7.73 -21.74 10.23
N GLN A 225 7.18 -21.30 9.08
CA GLN A 225 5.82 -21.58 8.63
C GLN A 225 5.54 -23.08 8.55
N ASP A 226 6.41 -23.84 7.86
CA ASP A 226 6.34 -25.30 7.78
C ASP A 226 6.26 -25.93 9.18
N ALA A 227 7.08 -25.44 10.10
CA ALA A 227 7.16 -25.99 11.45
C ALA A 227 5.98 -25.61 12.36
N LEU A 228 5.35 -24.45 12.12
CA LEU A 228 4.10 -24.04 12.77
C LEU A 228 2.94 -24.92 12.31
N PHE A 229 2.72 -25.05 11.00
CA PHE A 229 1.63 -25.88 10.48
C PHE A 229 1.79 -27.36 10.84
N ALA A 230 3.01 -27.87 10.90
CA ALA A 230 3.28 -29.24 11.33
C ALA A 230 2.97 -29.52 12.82
N GLN A 231 2.82 -28.47 13.65
CA GLN A 231 2.61 -28.58 15.09
C GLN A 231 1.50 -27.62 15.56
N GLN A 232 0.44 -27.49 14.75
CA GLN A 232 -0.66 -26.55 14.97
C GLN A 232 -1.37 -26.76 16.33
N ASP A 233 -1.41 -28.00 16.82
CA ASP A 233 -1.96 -28.38 18.12
C ASP A 233 -1.13 -27.85 19.32
N LYS A 234 0.11 -27.43 19.07
CA LYS A 234 1.08 -26.97 20.08
C LYS A 234 1.41 -25.48 19.95
N LEU A 235 0.67 -24.73 19.14
CA LEU A 235 0.84 -23.28 19.03
C LEU A 235 0.81 -22.64 20.42
N GLY A 236 1.71 -21.68 20.62
CA GLY A 236 1.94 -21.03 21.90
C GLY A 236 3.41 -20.71 22.13
N GLU A 237 3.67 -19.87 23.13
CA GLU A 237 4.97 -19.28 23.43
C GLU A 237 6.13 -20.30 23.49
N LYS A 238 5.88 -21.45 24.12
CA LYS A 238 6.87 -22.53 24.24
C LYS A 238 7.31 -23.05 22.87
N LEU A 239 6.36 -23.28 21.96
CA LEU A 239 6.67 -23.74 20.61
C LEU A 239 7.40 -22.65 19.83
N TYR A 240 6.95 -21.39 19.92
CA TYR A 240 7.55 -20.30 19.14
C TYR A 240 9.05 -20.14 19.44
N VAL A 241 9.41 -20.08 20.72
CA VAL A 241 10.81 -19.99 21.13
C VAL A 241 11.60 -21.26 20.79
N ALA A 242 10.97 -22.44 20.91
CA ALA A 242 11.63 -23.70 20.56
C ALA A 242 11.95 -23.78 19.05
N LEU A 243 11.03 -23.33 18.19
CA LEU A 243 11.25 -23.26 16.74
C LEU A 243 12.33 -22.26 16.38
N ALA A 244 12.32 -21.07 16.99
CA ALA A 244 13.36 -20.06 16.79
C ALA A 244 14.76 -20.61 17.14
N LYS A 245 14.87 -21.30 18.29
CA LYS A 245 16.11 -22.01 18.69
C LYS A 245 16.51 -23.08 17.68
N LYS A 246 15.57 -23.93 17.26
CA LYS A 246 15.83 -25.03 16.31
C LYS A 246 16.34 -24.52 14.97
N LEU A 247 15.81 -23.38 14.51
CA LEU A 247 16.22 -22.73 13.26
C LEU A 247 17.45 -21.82 13.41
N LYS A 248 18.06 -21.79 14.61
CA LYS A 248 19.24 -20.97 14.95
C LYS A 248 19.01 -19.47 14.71
N LEU A 249 17.82 -18.99 15.01
CA LEU A 249 17.52 -17.56 15.01
C LEU A 249 18.20 -16.87 16.20
N ASP A 250 18.57 -15.61 16.03
CA ASP A 250 18.92 -14.74 17.14
C ASP A 250 17.65 -14.50 17.97
N LEU A 251 17.65 -14.98 19.22
CA LEU A 251 16.49 -14.90 20.09
C LEU A 251 16.23 -13.48 20.61
N SER A 252 17.26 -12.66 20.74
CA SER A 252 17.09 -11.27 21.16
C SER A 252 16.38 -10.50 20.05
N GLU A 253 16.88 -10.60 18.82
CA GLU A 253 16.26 -9.98 17.66
C GLU A 253 14.86 -10.55 17.40
N PHE A 254 14.68 -11.87 17.49
CA PHE A 254 13.38 -12.52 17.32
C PHE A 254 12.34 -11.98 18.32
N ASN A 255 12.73 -11.86 19.59
CA ASN A 255 11.86 -11.33 20.64
C ASN A 255 11.59 -9.84 20.46
N GLN A 256 12.57 -9.06 20.03
CA GLN A 256 12.37 -7.65 19.73
C GLN A 256 11.39 -7.47 18.57
N GLN A 257 11.57 -8.20 17.47
CA GLN A 257 10.78 -8.07 16.25
C GLN A 257 9.33 -8.51 16.46
N ARG A 258 9.08 -9.64 17.12
CA ARG A 258 7.69 -10.11 17.35
C ARG A 258 6.90 -9.24 18.32
N ASN A 259 7.57 -8.41 19.11
CA ASN A 259 6.94 -7.48 20.07
C ASN A 259 6.92 -6.03 19.56
N SER A 260 7.40 -5.76 18.34
CA SER A 260 7.48 -4.41 17.80
C SER A 260 6.10 -3.90 17.33
N GLN A 261 6.00 -2.58 17.17
CA GLN A 261 4.85 -1.98 16.49
C GLN A 261 4.83 -2.29 14.99
N GLU A 262 6.02 -2.46 14.39
CA GLU A 262 6.19 -2.78 12.97
C GLU A 262 5.46 -4.06 12.58
N VAL A 263 5.62 -5.15 13.34
CA VAL A 263 4.91 -6.40 13.03
C VAL A 263 3.40 -6.26 13.12
N SER A 264 2.92 -5.42 14.06
CA SER A 264 1.49 -5.17 14.23
C SER A 264 0.95 -4.39 13.03
N ALA A 265 1.70 -3.39 12.55
CA ALA A 265 1.35 -2.60 11.37
C ALA A 265 1.34 -3.43 10.08
N VAL A 266 2.28 -4.37 9.93
CA VAL A 266 2.31 -5.28 8.76
C VAL A 266 1.10 -6.22 8.75
N ILE A 267 0.78 -6.85 9.89
CA ILE A 267 -0.39 -7.72 10.01
C ILE A 267 -1.67 -6.91 9.75
N GLU A 268 -1.78 -5.72 10.32
CA GLU A 268 -2.94 -4.84 10.11
C GLU A 268 -3.09 -4.46 8.63
N LYS A 269 -1.99 -4.13 7.95
CA LYS A 269 -1.99 -3.83 6.51
C LYS A 269 -2.48 -5.04 5.69
N ASP A 270 -2.05 -6.25 6.02
CA ASP A 270 -2.52 -7.46 5.36
C ASP A 270 -4.03 -7.69 5.60
N GLN A 271 -4.51 -7.45 6.82
CA GLN A 271 -5.94 -7.51 7.16
C GLN A 271 -6.77 -6.47 6.40
N GLN A 272 -6.27 -5.23 6.26
CA GLN A 272 -6.93 -4.18 5.48
C GLN A 272 -7.01 -4.53 3.99
N ILE A 273 -5.98 -5.18 3.43
CA ILE A 273 -6.03 -5.68 2.04
C ILE A 273 -7.10 -6.75 1.92
N ALA A 274 -7.17 -7.69 2.87
CA ALA A 274 -8.17 -8.74 2.89
C ALA A 274 -9.60 -8.19 3.00
N GLU A 275 -9.83 -7.19 3.85
CA GLU A 275 -11.12 -6.49 3.98
C GLU A 275 -11.53 -5.80 2.67
N LYS A 276 -10.61 -5.09 2.01
CA LYS A 276 -10.86 -4.48 0.69
C LYS A 276 -11.16 -5.50 -0.39
N LEU A 277 -10.58 -6.70 -0.29
CA LEU A 277 -10.91 -7.84 -1.14
C LEU A 277 -12.22 -8.53 -0.75
N GLY A 278 -12.84 -8.16 0.38
CA GLY A 278 -14.01 -8.82 0.97
C GLY A 278 -13.76 -10.28 1.30
N ILE A 279 -12.56 -10.59 1.78
CA ILE A 279 -12.21 -11.91 2.29
C ILE A 279 -12.87 -12.08 3.66
N GLU A 280 -13.63 -13.14 3.84
CA GLU A 280 -14.35 -13.45 5.09
C GLU A 280 -13.74 -14.62 5.86
N GLY A 281 -12.72 -15.28 5.31
CA GLY A 281 -12.10 -16.45 5.94
C GLY A 281 -10.80 -16.90 5.27
N THR A 282 -10.17 -17.89 5.88
CA THR A 282 -8.89 -18.46 5.45
C THR A 282 -8.98 -19.96 5.18
N PRO A 283 -8.16 -20.51 4.28
CA PRO A 283 -7.23 -19.80 3.41
C PRO A 283 -7.96 -19.14 2.25
N PHE A 284 -7.43 -18.03 1.75
CA PHE A 284 -7.93 -17.36 0.55
C PHE A 284 -6.77 -17.08 -0.39
N PHE A 285 -6.99 -17.29 -1.68
CA PHE A 285 -5.96 -17.18 -2.69
C PHE A 285 -6.35 -16.19 -3.79
N PHE A 286 -5.35 -15.46 -4.26
CA PHE A 286 -5.43 -14.60 -5.43
C PHE A 286 -4.29 -14.93 -6.38
N ILE A 287 -4.58 -15.09 -7.68
CA ILE A 287 -3.57 -15.30 -8.72
C ILE A 287 -3.91 -14.48 -9.96
N ASN A 288 -3.15 -13.41 -10.21
CA ASN A 288 -3.30 -12.50 -11.36
C ASN A 288 -4.75 -12.06 -11.71
N GLY A 289 -5.64 -11.95 -10.72
CA GLY A 289 -7.03 -11.52 -10.88
C GLY A 289 -8.07 -12.60 -10.62
N GLU A 290 -7.66 -13.86 -10.64
CA GLU A 290 -8.47 -15.01 -10.25
C GLU A 290 -8.42 -15.21 -8.73
N THR A 291 -9.54 -15.60 -8.13
CA THR A 291 -9.63 -15.82 -6.67
C THR A 291 -10.29 -17.16 -6.35
N PHE A 292 -9.80 -17.84 -5.33
CA PHE A 292 -10.37 -19.09 -4.83
C PHE A 292 -10.16 -19.20 -3.31
N ALA A 293 -11.02 -19.94 -2.62
CA ALA A 293 -11.08 -19.95 -1.16
C ALA A 293 -11.20 -21.38 -0.61
N GLY A 294 -10.67 -21.57 0.60
CA GLY A 294 -10.70 -22.85 1.30
C GLY A 294 -9.53 -23.78 0.92
N ALA A 295 -9.51 -24.95 1.54
CA ALA A 295 -8.54 -26.00 1.25
C ALA A 295 -8.87 -26.70 -0.08
N VAL A 296 -8.50 -26.04 -1.18
CA VAL A 296 -8.75 -26.55 -2.54
C VAL A 296 -7.78 -27.69 -2.91
N PRO A 297 -8.21 -28.63 -3.76
CA PRO A 297 -7.33 -29.67 -4.27
C PRO A 297 -6.31 -29.11 -5.27
N LEU A 298 -5.19 -29.81 -5.45
CA LEU A 298 -4.13 -29.41 -6.38
C LEU A 298 -4.64 -29.17 -7.81
N SER A 299 -5.57 -30.01 -8.28
CA SER A 299 -6.17 -29.90 -9.61
C SER A 299 -6.88 -28.56 -9.85
N GLU A 300 -7.46 -27.97 -8.81
CA GLU A 300 -8.10 -26.66 -8.91
C GLU A 300 -7.06 -25.56 -9.08
N MET A 301 -5.98 -25.56 -8.29
CA MET A 301 -4.87 -24.61 -8.43
C MET A 301 -4.23 -24.70 -9.83
N GLU A 302 -4.02 -25.91 -10.34
CA GLU A 302 -3.50 -26.15 -11.69
C GLU A 302 -4.44 -25.60 -12.78
N SER A 303 -5.76 -25.77 -12.59
CA SER A 303 -6.78 -25.23 -13.49
C SER A 303 -6.78 -23.70 -13.49
N VAL A 304 -6.68 -23.07 -12.31
CA VAL A 304 -6.60 -21.60 -12.20
C VAL A 304 -5.33 -21.07 -12.87
N LEU A 305 -4.17 -21.68 -12.60
CA LEU A 305 -2.91 -21.32 -13.25
C LEU A 305 -3.00 -21.43 -14.78
N SER A 306 -3.66 -22.48 -15.28
CA SER A 306 -3.86 -22.67 -16.73
C SER A 306 -4.67 -21.53 -17.35
N ARG A 307 -5.73 -21.06 -16.69
CA ARG A 307 -6.51 -19.89 -17.15
C ARG A 307 -5.68 -18.61 -17.14
N VAL A 308 -4.98 -18.34 -16.05
CA VAL A 308 -4.07 -17.18 -15.92
C VAL A 308 -3.01 -17.16 -17.03
N LYS A 309 -2.45 -18.31 -17.38
CA LYS A 309 -1.47 -18.42 -18.47
C LYS A 309 -2.08 -18.10 -19.84
N VAL A 310 -3.32 -18.47 -20.10
CA VAL A 310 -4.03 -18.14 -21.35
C VAL A 310 -4.29 -16.64 -21.43
N ASP A 311 -4.79 -16.04 -20.35
CA ASP A 311 -5.05 -14.60 -20.29
C ASP A 311 -3.75 -13.80 -20.49
N TYR A 312 -2.66 -14.22 -19.84
CA TYR A 312 -1.35 -13.59 -19.97
C TYR A 312 -0.81 -13.68 -21.40
N LYS A 313 -0.91 -14.85 -22.06
CA LYS A 313 -0.52 -15.00 -23.47
C LYS A 313 -1.37 -14.15 -24.40
N THR A 314 -2.67 -14.03 -24.12
CA THR A 314 -3.61 -13.21 -24.91
C THR A 314 -3.28 -11.73 -24.76
N ALA A 315 -2.98 -11.27 -23.54
CA ALA A 315 -2.53 -9.90 -23.27
C ALA A 315 -1.19 -9.58 -23.95
N LEU A 316 -0.21 -10.49 -23.92
CA LEU A 316 1.07 -10.31 -24.61
C LEU A 316 0.96 -10.38 -26.14
N GLY A 317 -0.04 -11.08 -26.67
CA GLY A 317 -0.34 -11.12 -28.10
C GLY A 317 -1.01 -9.86 -28.65
N ASN A 318 -1.44 -8.94 -27.77
CA ASN A 318 -2.07 -7.68 -28.12
C ASN A 318 -1.09 -6.52 -27.80
N PRO A 319 -0.37 -5.94 -28.78
CA PRO A 319 0.76 -5.03 -28.53
C PRO A 319 0.41 -3.67 -27.89
N LYS A 320 -0.83 -3.46 -27.43
CA LYS A 320 -1.31 -2.15 -26.97
C LYS A 320 -1.45 -2.02 -25.46
N ASP A 321 -1.38 -3.11 -24.70
CA ASP A 321 -1.79 -3.10 -23.28
C ASP A 321 -0.61 -3.18 -22.28
N PHE A 322 0.64 -3.07 -22.72
CA PHE A 322 1.83 -3.17 -21.84
C PHE A 322 2.87 -2.05 -22.01
N ASP A 323 2.50 -0.91 -22.63
CA ASP A 323 3.29 0.31 -22.52
C ASP A 323 2.58 1.34 -21.63
N HIS A 324 2.85 1.27 -20.34
CA HIS A 324 2.55 2.34 -19.39
C HIS A 324 3.84 2.88 -18.77
N SER A 325 4.81 3.18 -19.64
CA SER A 325 5.98 3.99 -19.28
C SER A 325 5.81 5.44 -19.77
N HIS A 326 5.04 6.24 -19.01
CA HIS A 326 5.04 7.71 -19.11
C HIS A 326 5.24 8.34 -17.73
#